data_AF-A0A7J4TKZ8-F1
#
_entry.id   AF-A0A7J4TKZ8-F1
#
_cell.length_a   1.000
_cell.length_b   1.000
_cell.length_c   1.000
_cell.angle_alpha   90.00
_cell.angle_beta   90.00
_cell.angle_gamma   90.00
#
_symmetry.space_group_name_H-M   'P 1'
#
loop_
_entity.id
_entity.type
_entity.pdbx_description
1 polymer ?
#
loop_
_entity_poly.entity_id
_entity_poly.type
_entity_poly.pdbx_seq_one_letter_code
_entity_poly.pdbx_strand_id
1 'polypeptide(L)' 'WGSREAWMKNDAWGPTDYRGPIWEIFTGLTMMLCGVDIFMMLHPLSVQILSEIGSTFTKDYLTTDVPDISNWITELE' A
#
# COMPACT_ATOMS: atom_id res chain seq x y z
N TRP A 1 -10.83 1.57 14.99
CA TRP A 1 -11.18 2.16 13.67
C TRP A 1 -12.53 2.84 13.74
N GLY A 2 -12.68 4.00 13.09
CA GLY A 2 -13.95 4.75 13.10
C GLY A 2 -14.94 4.38 11.98
N SER A 3 -14.48 3.69 10.92
CA SER A 3 -15.35 3.29 9.81
C SER A 3 -16.34 2.20 10.22
N ARG A 4 -17.64 2.38 9.92
CA ARG A 4 -18.70 1.41 10.23
C ARG A 4 -18.45 0.06 9.54
N GLU A 5 -17.89 0.09 8.33
CA GLU A 5 -17.60 -1.08 7.52
C GLU A 5 -16.52 -1.98 8.13
N ALA A 6 -15.66 -1.41 8.99
CA ALA A 6 -14.57 -2.12 9.64
C ALA A 6 -15.02 -3.00 10.82
N TRP A 7 -16.18 -2.75 11.44
CA TRP A 7 -16.63 -3.46 12.64
C TRP A 7 -18.09 -3.93 12.60
N MET A 8 -18.93 -3.39 11.72
CA MET A 8 -20.32 -3.84 11.58
C MET A 8 -20.38 -5.24 10.97
N LYS A 9 -21.09 -6.15 11.65
CA LYS A 9 -21.35 -7.50 11.15
C LYS A 9 -22.29 -7.42 9.96
N ASN A 10 -21.80 -7.86 8.81
CA ASN A 10 -22.55 -8.02 7.58
C ASN A 10 -21.91 -9.15 6.78
N ASP A 11 -22.62 -10.25 6.56
CA ASP A 11 -22.04 -11.45 5.94
C ASP A 11 -21.62 -11.23 4.48
N ALA A 12 -22.18 -10.21 3.81
CA ALA A 12 -21.83 -9.88 2.42
C ALA A 12 -20.43 -9.25 2.26
N TRP A 13 -19.86 -8.67 3.32
CA TRP A 13 -18.59 -7.92 3.24
C TRP A 13 -17.37 -8.75 3.68
N GLY A 14 -17.52 -10.07 3.91
CA GLY A 14 -16.42 -10.98 4.27
C GLY A 14 -16.11 -11.06 5.78
N PRO A 15 -14.96 -11.56 6.21
CA PRO A 15 -14.65 -11.69 7.64
C PRO A 15 -14.28 -10.33 8.28
N THR A 16 -14.89 -9.99 9.42
CA THR A 16 -14.67 -8.71 10.12
C THR A 16 -13.22 -8.52 10.56
N ASP A 17 -12.52 -9.61 10.93
CA ASP A 17 -11.15 -9.57 11.46
C ASP A 17 -10.14 -8.98 10.48
N TYR A 18 -10.38 -9.12 9.17
CA TYR A 18 -9.51 -8.57 8.14
C TYR A 18 -9.91 -7.16 7.70
N ARG A 19 -11.17 -6.76 7.86
CA ARG A 19 -11.66 -5.47 7.34
C ARG A 19 -11.00 -4.28 8.03
N GLY A 20 -10.87 -4.31 9.35
CA GLY A 20 -10.18 -3.27 10.11
C GLY A 20 -8.73 -3.06 9.65
N PRO A 21 -7.90 -4.11 9.66
CA PRO A 21 -6.53 -4.04 9.16
C PRO A 21 -6.43 -3.59 7.70
N ILE A 22 -7.26 -4.16 6.80
CA ILE A 22 -7.28 -3.78 5.38
C ILE A 22 -7.60 -2.30 5.21
N TRP A 23 -8.61 -1.80 5.91
CA TRP A 23 -9.00 -0.39 5.86
C TRP A 23 -7.84 0.55 6.24
N GLU A 24 -7.11 0.18 7.28
CA GLU A 24 -5.97 0.94 7.77
C GLU A 24 -4.79 0.90 6.80
N ILE A 25 -4.50 -0.27 6.21
CA ILE A 25 -3.44 -0.45 5.21
C ILE A 25 -3.71 0.42 3.97
N PHE A 26 -4.91 0.36 3.39
CA PHE A 26 -5.23 1.14 2.20
C PHE A 26 -5.22 2.66 2.46
N THR A 27 -5.68 3.08 3.64
CA THR A 27 -5.62 4.49 4.04
C THR A 27 -4.16 4.95 4.15
N GLY A 28 -3.31 4.16 4.82
CA GLY A 28 -1.89 4.49 4.95
C GLY A 28 -1.15 4.44 3.60
N LEU A 29 -1.46 3.50 2.72
CA LEU A 29 -0.88 3.42 1.38
C LEU A 29 -1.23 4.66 0.55
N THR A 30 -2.50 5.08 0.58
CA THR A 30 -2.94 6.30 -0.11
C THR A 30 -2.20 7.52 0.41
N MET A 31 -2.10 7.66 1.74
CA MET A 31 -1.35 8.75 2.37
C MET A 31 0.15 8.71 2.05
N MET A 32 0.76 7.53 1.95
CA MET A 32 2.15 7.36 1.53
C MET A 32 2.39 7.89 0.13
N LEU A 33 1.49 7.58 -0.82
CA LEU A 33 1.56 8.11 -2.19
C LEU A 33 1.31 9.63 -2.25
N CYS A 34 0.59 10.19 -1.27
CA CYS A 34 0.42 11.63 -1.11
C CYS A 34 1.61 12.34 -0.41
N GLY A 35 2.65 11.60 -0.01
CA GLY A 35 3.87 12.17 0.60
C GLY A 35 3.78 12.40 2.11
N VAL A 36 2.97 11.62 2.85
CA VAL A 36 2.94 11.66 4.32
C VAL A 36 4.22 11.05 4.91
N ASP A 37 4.87 11.78 5.82
CA ASP A 37 6.12 11.34 6.47
C ASP A 37 5.91 10.47 7.72
N ILE A 38 4.83 10.71 8.49
CA ILE A 38 4.60 10.05 9.79
C ILE A 38 3.22 9.40 9.80
N PHE A 39 3.20 8.08 9.99
CA PHE A 39 1.97 7.28 10.12
C PHE A 39 1.66 6.98 11.59
N MET A 40 0.49 7.40 12.06
CA MET A 40 -0.05 6.99 13.36
C MET A 40 -1.07 5.87 13.13
N MET A 41 -0.69 4.66 13.51
CA MET A 41 -1.44 3.43 13.26
C MET A 41 -1.72 2.69 14.57
N LEU A 42 -2.79 1.91 14.59
CA LEU A 42 -3.29 1.18 15.76
C LEU A 42 -2.98 -0.32 15.68
N HIS A 43 -3.19 -0.95 14.52
CA HIS A 43 -3.11 -2.41 14.42
C HIS A 43 -1.73 -2.88 13.92
N PRO A 44 -1.05 -3.80 14.64
CA PRO A 44 0.34 -4.15 14.36
C PRO A 44 0.54 -4.81 12.98
N LEU A 45 -0.42 -5.63 12.53
CA LEU A 45 -0.35 -6.23 11.19
C LEU A 45 -0.38 -5.17 10.08
N SER A 46 -1.17 -4.11 10.28
CA SER A 46 -1.27 -3.02 9.31
C SER A 46 0.05 -2.29 9.18
N VAL A 47 0.73 -2.05 10.32
CA VAL A 47 2.05 -1.42 10.39
C VAL A 47 3.11 -2.28 9.70
N GLN A 48 3.10 -3.59 9.95
CA GLN A 48 4.05 -4.52 9.31
C GLN A 48 3.93 -4.46 7.78
N ILE A 49 2.71 -4.57 7.25
CA ILE A 49 2.46 -4.55 5.80
C ILE A 49 2.85 -3.19 5.19
N LEU A 50 2.50 -2.07 5.83
CA LEU A 50 2.87 -0.75 5.31
C LEU A 50 4.37 -0.50 5.33
N SER A 51 5.08 -1.00 6.34
CA SER A 51 6.55 -0.94 6.41
C SER A 51 7.21 -1.75 5.29
N GLU A 52 6.66 -2.93 4.99
CA GLU A 52 7.12 -3.77 3.88
C GLU A 52 6.91 -3.05 2.53
N ILE A 53 5.71 -2.52 2.29
CA ILE A 53 5.40 -1.77 1.06
C ILE A 53 6.32 -0.55 0.91
N GLY A 54 6.52 0.23 1.98
CA GLY A 54 7.41 1.38 1.96
C GLY A 54 8.87 0.98 1.69
N SER A 55 9.30 -0.17 2.20
CA SER A 55 10.62 -0.73 1.91
C SER A 55 10.75 -1.16 0.45
N THR A 56 9.74 -1.79 -0.14
CA THR A 56 9.72 -2.17 -1.57
C THR A 56 9.83 -0.93 -2.46
N PHE A 57 9.09 0.14 -2.16
CA PHE A 57 9.15 1.37 -2.95
C PHE A 57 10.51 2.07 -2.91
N THR A 58 11.26 1.92 -1.82
CA THR A 58 12.52 2.65 -1.62
C THR A 58 13.77 1.82 -1.92
N LYS A 59 13.85 0.57 -1.46
CA LYS A 59 15.07 -0.25 -1.62
C LYS A 59 15.19 -0.89 -3.01
N ASP A 60 14.12 -1.47 -3.52
CA ASP A 60 14.20 -2.28 -4.74
C ASP A 60 14.36 -1.41 -5.99
N TYR A 61 13.68 -0.25 -6.05
CA TYR A 61 13.84 0.69 -7.16
C TYR A 61 15.19 1.42 -7.20
N LEU A 62 15.85 1.63 -6.05
CA LEU A 62 17.13 2.34 -6.00
C LEU A 62 18.34 1.46 -6.32
N THR A 63 18.17 0.13 -6.28
CA THR A 63 19.28 -0.83 -6.44
C THR A 63 19.20 -1.68 -7.70
N THR A 64 18.09 -1.59 -8.44
CA THR A 64 17.90 -2.34 -9.68
C THR A 64 18.53 -1.60 -10.86
N ASP A 65 19.37 -2.29 -11.65
CA ASP A 65 19.87 -1.77 -12.92
C ASP A 65 18.69 -1.47 -13.86
N VAL A 66 18.60 -0.21 -14.30
CA VAL A 66 17.53 0.24 -15.18
C VAL A 66 17.78 -0.33 -16.58
N PRO A 67 16.83 -1.05 -17.20
CA PRO A 67 17.02 -1.57 -18.55
C PRO A 67 17.22 -0.41 -19.54
N ASP A 68 18.15 -0.60 -20.49
CA ASP A 68 18.44 0.38 -21.54
C ASP A 68 17.24 0.49 -22.50
N ILE A 69 16.47 1.58 -22.37
CA ILE A 69 15.28 1.89 -23.17
C ILE A 69 15.60 2.73 -24.42
N SER A 70 16.87 2.91 -24.78
CA SER A 70 17.26 3.78 -25.91
C SER A 70 16.63 3.38 -27.24
N ASN A 71 16.25 2.11 -27.42
CA ASN A 71 15.64 1.58 -28.65
C ASN A 71 14.11 1.41 -28.56
N TRP A 72 13.44 1.96 -27.53
CA TRP A 72 12.01 1.69 -27.30
C TRP A 72 11.06 2.36 -28.29
N ILE A 73 11.46 3.49 -28.87
CA ILE A 73 10.77 4.14 -29.98
C ILE A 73 11.54 3.76 -31.24
N THR A 74 11.20 2.62 -31.83
CA THR A 74 11.54 2.39 -33.22
C THR A 74 10.52 3.14 -34.07
N GLU A 75 11.00 4.05 -34.92
CA GLU A 75 10.18 4.75 -35.91
C GLU A 75 9.33 3.74 -36.68
N LEU A 76 8.03 3.98 -36.77
CA LEU A 76 7.14 3.28 -37.68
C LEU A 76 7.60 3.65 -39.10
N GLU A 77 8.35 2.76 -39.75
CA GLU A 77 8.56 2.78 -41.21
C GLU A 77 7.24 2.66 -41.97
#